data_AF-A0A4S4CHF9-F1
#
_entry.id   AF-A0A4S4CHF9-F1
#
_cell.length_a   1.000
_cell.length_b   1.000
_cell.length_c   1.000
_cell.angle_alpha   90.00
_cell.angle_beta   90.00
_cell.angle_gamma   90.00
#
_symmetry.space_group_name_H-M   'P 1'
#
loop_
_entity.id
_entity.type
_entity.pdbx_description
1 polymer ?
#
loop_
_entity_poly.entity_id
_entity_poly.type
_entity_poly.pdbx_seq_one_letter_code
_entity_poly.pdbx_strand_id
1 'polypeptide(L)'
;MTRPTPTHPMTAPLPVPTDQAVYVGLSTDHYPWTDITIDLATRQGQGLSGVFDASQEGSWARFIWIRGELRGGFTWGGQEVAWVTATQALPRARVTLTVQDPRVAQLVWSSRARPTQPLSGTWPTPQATLVRDMFTGILVGAGHGSYWEGGQLIAGTVPKAGAQCTTCSPYEDVSAEQLAAFWQALLAAVSRAAPLENAWREVCARLCSTYVCLDPFAQEVVLRGGHLHLDPSLKVQEFRPALLAALRAALARLGVRLGDLPLLELRARPEWAAAGLENL
;
A
#
# COMPACT_ATOMS: atom_id res chain seq x y z
N MET A 1 -32.63 14.74 -2.81
CA MET A 1 -31.59 14.53 -1.80
C MET A 1 -31.49 13.04 -1.51
N THR A 2 -30.68 12.32 -2.27
CA THR A 2 -30.38 10.91 -2.01
C THR A 2 -29.36 10.83 -0.87
N ARG A 3 -29.73 10.19 0.24
CA ARG A 3 -28.79 9.89 1.33
C ARG A 3 -27.64 9.04 0.76
N PRO A 4 -26.37 9.32 1.11
CA PRO A 4 -25.29 8.40 0.79
C PRO A 4 -25.57 7.07 1.48
N THR A 5 -25.59 6.00 0.69
CA THR A 5 -25.70 4.63 1.18
C THR A 5 -24.54 4.34 2.12
N PRO A 6 -24.77 3.79 3.33
CA PRO A 6 -23.67 3.46 4.22
C PRO A 6 -22.74 2.46 3.53
N THR A 7 -21.46 2.77 3.50
CA THR A 7 -20.39 1.87 3.09
C THR A 7 -20.40 0.69 4.06
N HIS A 8 -20.89 -0.46 3.62
CA HIS A 8 -20.79 -1.68 4.41
C HIS A 8 -19.31 -2.01 4.61
N PRO A 9 -18.85 -2.22 5.86
CA PRO A 9 -17.50 -2.67 6.09
C PRO A 9 -17.31 -4.05 5.43
N MET A 10 -16.08 -4.32 4.98
CA MET A 10 -15.78 -5.48 4.15
C MET A 10 -16.15 -6.81 4.82
N THR A 11 -17.09 -7.55 4.21
CA THR A 11 -17.61 -8.83 4.73
C THR A 11 -16.61 -9.98 4.80
N ALA A 12 -15.63 -9.91 3.93
CA ALA A 12 -14.63 -10.93 3.70
C ALA A 12 -13.26 -10.26 3.62
N PRO A 13 -12.17 -10.99 3.91
CA PRO A 13 -10.83 -10.46 3.69
C PRO A 13 -10.63 -10.11 2.21
N LEU A 14 -9.77 -9.11 1.93
CA LEU A 14 -9.36 -8.77 0.56
C LEU A 14 -8.87 -10.04 -0.16
N PRO A 15 -9.30 -10.32 -1.41
CA PRO A 15 -8.81 -11.50 -2.12
C PRO A 15 -7.32 -11.37 -2.41
N VAL A 16 -6.55 -12.42 -2.12
CA VAL A 16 -5.08 -12.48 -2.30
C VAL A 16 -4.75 -13.49 -3.39
N PRO A 17 -3.70 -13.28 -4.21
CA PRO A 17 -3.28 -14.23 -5.23
C PRO A 17 -2.89 -15.56 -4.58
N THR A 18 -3.29 -16.68 -5.19
CA THR A 18 -3.07 -18.04 -4.64
C THR A 18 -2.11 -18.87 -5.49
N ASP A 19 -1.45 -18.24 -6.46
CA ASP A 19 -0.50 -18.87 -7.38
C ASP A 19 0.72 -19.48 -6.68
N GLN A 20 1.13 -18.93 -5.53
CA GLN A 20 2.21 -19.45 -4.69
C GLN A 20 1.71 -19.89 -3.31
N ALA A 21 0.63 -20.66 -3.28
CA ALA A 21 0.15 -21.24 -2.03
C ALA A 21 1.11 -22.31 -1.50
N VAL A 22 1.48 -22.18 -0.22
CA VAL A 22 2.22 -23.20 0.53
C VAL A 22 1.26 -24.30 0.96
N TYR A 23 0.12 -23.91 1.51
CA TYR A 23 -1.01 -24.77 1.80
C TYR A 23 -2.31 -23.99 1.67
N VAL A 24 -3.38 -24.68 1.28
CA VAL A 24 -4.71 -24.09 1.06
C VAL A 24 -5.74 -24.87 1.88
N GLY A 25 -6.47 -24.18 2.75
CA GLY A 25 -7.57 -24.75 3.52
C GLY A 25 -7.17 -25.90 4.45
N LEU A 26 -5.93 -25.90 4.95
CA LEU A 26 -5.43 -26.88 5.91
C LEU A 26 -6.27 -26.81 7.19
N SER A 27 -6.79 -27.95 7.66
CA SER A 27 -7.62 -28.00 8.87
C SER A 27 -6.75 -28.11 10.11
N THR A 28 -6.98 -27.25 11.11
CA THR A 28 -6.27 -27.32 12.40
C THR A 28 -6.68 -28.53 13.25
N ASP A 29 -7.77 -29.22 12.89
CA ASP A 29 -8.15 -30.50 13.50
C ASP A 29 -7.14 -31.63 13.15
N HIS A 30 -6.42 -31.49 12.04
CA HIS A 30 -5.44 -32.48 11.56
C HIS A 30 -4.01 -31.98 11.63
N TYR A 31 -3.81 -30.65 11.60
CA TYR A 31 -2.52 -29.99 11.69
C TYR A 31 -2.60 -28.93 12.80
N PRO A 32 -2.29 -29.29 14.04
CA PRO A 32 -2.49 -28.40 15.19
C PRO A 32 -1.77 -27.07 15.03
N TRP A 33 -2.30 -26.04 15.70
CA TRP A 33 -1.71 -24.69 15.72
C TRP A 33 -0.23 -24.66 16.10
N THR A 34 0.23 -25.60 16.92
CA THR A 34 1.66 -25.74 17.27
C THR A 34 2.52 -25.97 16.04
N ASP A 35 2.11 -26.88 15.16
CA ASP A 35 2.88 -27.27 13.99
C ASP A 35 2.86 -26.16 12.94
N ILE A 36 1.70 -25.53 12.75
CA ILE A 36 1.55 -24.35 11.89
C ILE A 36 2.45 -23.21 12.40
N THR A 37 2.49 -22.97 13.71
CA THR A 37 3.31 -21.91 14.30
C THR A 37 4.81 -22.17 14.10
N ILE A 38 5.24 -23.44 14.23
CA ILE A 38 6.63 -23.85 13.98
C ILE A 38 7.02 -23.65 12.50
N ASP A 39 6.16 -24.05 11.56
CA ASP A 39 6.39 -23.82 10.12
C ASP A 39 6.48 -22.32 9.79
N LEU A 40 5.54 -21.52 10.29
CA LEU A 40 5.55 -20.07 10.08
C LEU A 40 6.81 -19.42 10.66
N ALA A 41 7.24 -19.80 11.86
CA ALA A 41 8.47 -19.28 12.46
C ALA A 41 9.71 -19.66 11.64
N THR A 42 9.75 -20.88 11.11
CA THR A 42 10.83 -21.35 10.23
C THR A 42 10.89 -20.51 8.95
N ARG A 43 9.75 -20.29 8.29
CA ARG A 43 9.65 -19.48 7.07
C ARG A 43 9.95 -18.01 7.33
N GLN A 44 9.53 -17.49 8.48
CA GLN A 44 9.87 -16.15 8.90
C GLN A 44 11.40 -15.98 8.96
N GLY A 45 12.11 -16.94 9.56
CA GLY A 45 13.58 -16.98 9.57
C GLY A 45 14.22 -17.09 8.18
N GLN A 46 13.49 -17.58 7.18
CA GLN A 46 13.89 -17.65 5.78
C GLN A 46 13.52 -16.39 4.97
N GLY A 47 12.97 -15.34 5.60
CA GLY A 47 12.63 -14.09 4.92
C GLY A 47 11.25 -14.07 4.25
N LEU A 48 10.28 -14.85 4.76
CA LEU A 48 8.91 -14.92 4.22
C LEU A 48 8.32 -13.53 3.93
N SER A 49 7.83 -13.36 2.71
CA SER A 49 6.82 -12.35 2.38
C SER A 49 5.55 -13.09 2.00
N GLY A 50 4.47 -12.89 2.75
CA GLY A 50 3.30 -13.75 2.60
C GLY A 50 2.11 -13.37 3.44
N VAL A 51 0.99 -13.99 3.10
CA VAL A 51 -0.30 -13.81 3.76
C VAL A 51 -0.78 -15.13 4.31
N PHE A 52 -1.05 -15.16 5.62
CA PHE A 52 -1.69 -16.28 6.30
C PHE A 52 -3.13 -15.91 6.64
N ASP A 53 -4.07 -16.69 6.15
CA ASP A 53 -5.49 -16.59 6.46
C ASP A 53 -5.91 -17.74 7.36
N ALA A 54 -6.67 -17.43 8.42
CA ALA A 54 -7.35 -18.40 9.25
C ALA A 54 -8.84 -18.07 9.27
N SER A 55 -9.70 -19.07 9.09
CA SER A 55 -11.15 -18.89 9.07
C SER A 55 -11.88 -20.03 9.77
N GLN A 56 -12.93 -19.69 10.52
CA GLN A 56 -13.81 -20.64 11.20
C GLN A 56 -15.22 -20.03 11.29
N GLU A 57 -16.21 -20.68 10.70
CA GLU A 57 -17.65 -20.34 10.87
C GLU A 57 -17.99 -18.84 10.68
N GLY A 58 -17.40 -18.21 9.66
CA GLY A 58 -17.62 -16.79 9.34
C GLY A 58 -16.72 -15.81 10.09
N SER A 59 -16.00 -16.27 11.12
CA SER A 59 -14.89 -15.52 11.73
C SER A 59 -13.60 -15.76 10.95
N TRP A 60 -12.75 -14.75 10.87
CA TRP A 60 -11.45 -14.87 10.22
C TRP A 60 -10.41 -13.93 10.82
N ALA A 61 -9.13 -14.30 10.64
CA ALA A 61 -7.99 -13.46 10.93
C ALA A 61 -6.95 -13.61 9.81
N ARG A 62 -6.28 -12.51 9.46
CA ARG A 62 -5.20 -12.47 8.47
C ARG A 62 -3.94 -11.93 9.10
N PHE A 63 -2.82 -12.58 8.82
CA PHE A 63 -1.49 -12.15 9.23
C PHE A 63 -0.60 -11.92 8.02
N ILE A 64 0.23 -10.87 8.08
CA ILE A 64 1.08 -10.43 6.97
C ILE A 64 2.54 -10.42 7.41
N TRP A 65 3.39 -11.09 6.62
CA TRP A 65 4.84 -10.99 6.72
C TRP A 65 5.39 -10.24 5.52
N ILE A 66 6.40 -9.39 5.77
CA ILE A 66 7.16 -8.70 4.73
C ILE A 66 8.63 -8.93 5.01
N ARG A 67 9.31 -9.67 4.13
CA ARG A 67 10.76 -9.98 4.22
C ARG A 67 11.18 -10.57 5.57
N GLY A 68 10.39 -11.47 6.13
CA GLY A 68 10.65 -12.13 7.41
C GLY A 68 10.22 -11.33 8.63
N GLU A 69 9.61 -10.15 8.46
CA GLU A 69 9.05 -9.37 9.56
C GLU A 69 7.53 -9.55 9.61
N LEU A 70 7.01 -10.01 10.75
CA LEU A 70 5.56 -10.03 10.99
C LEU A 70 5.09 -8.58 11.20
N ARG A 71 4.25 -8.09 10.29
CA ARG A 71 3.65 -6.74 10.41
C ARG A 71 2.50 -6.70 11.42
N GLY A 72 1.79 -7.82 11.56
CA GLY A 72 0.70 -7.97 12.50
C GLY A 72 -0.43 -8.84 11.96
N GLY A 73 -1.45 -9.04 12.79
CA GLY A 73 -2.70 -9.69 12.43
C GLY A 73 -3.86 -8.70 12.41
N PHE A 74 -4.86 -8.94 11.57
CA PHE A 74 -6.10 -8.18 11.59
C PHE A 74 -7.32 -9.04 11.25
N THR A 75 -8.49 -8.57 11.66
CA THR A 75 -9.81 -9.16 11.37
C THR A 75 -10.68 -8.15 10.62
N TRP A 76 -12.00 -8.21 10.83
CA TRP A 76 -12.99 -7.30 10.29
C TRP A 76 -12.58 -5.83 10.37
N GLY A 77 -12.77 -5.09 9.27
CA GLY A 77 -12.53 -3.64 9.25
C GLY A 77 -11.09 -3.24 9.58
N GLY A 78 -10.14 -4.17 9.53
CA GLY A 78 -8.73 -3.92 9.87
C GLY A 78 -8.45 -3.86 11.37
N GLN A 79 -9.34 -4.38 12.23
CA GLN A 79 -9.09 -4.47 13.67
C GLN A 79 -7.88 -5.36 13.94
N GLU A 80 -6.89 -4.82 14.64
CA GLU A 80 -5.65 -5.54 14.95
C GLU A 80 -5.91 -6.69 15.92
N VAL A 81 -5.25 -7.83 15.68
CA VAL A 81 -5.34 -9.03 16.52
C VAL A 81 -3.96 -9.65 16.69
N ALA A 82 -3.63 -10.02 17.93
CA ALA A 82 -2.41 -10.75 18.22
C ALA A 82 -2.54 -12.22 17.80
N TRP A 83 -1.41 -12.85 17.45
CA TRP A 83 -1.36 -14.26 17.04
C TRP A 83 -2.04 -15.18 18.06
N VAL A 84 -1.64 -15.06 19.34
CA VAL A 84 -2.19 -15.88 20.43
C VAL A 84 -3.71 -15.71 20.53
N THR A 85 -4.21 -14.48 20.47
CA THR A 85 -5.66 -14.19 20.50
C THR A 85 -6.38 -14.85 19.33
N ALA A 86 -5.84 -14.77 18.11
CA ALA A 86 -6.46 -15.39 16.94
C ALA A 86 -6.51 -16.91 17.03
N THR A 87 -5.42 -17.57 17.45
CA THR A 87 -5.37 -19.03 17.59
C THR A 87 -6.32 -19.56 18.66
N GLN A 88 -6.54 -18.81 19.74
CA GLN A 88 -7.52 -19.13 20.78
C GLN A 88 -8.97 -18.94 20.30
N ALA A 89 -9.22 -17.88 19.53
CA ALA A 89 -10.54 -17.58 18.99
C ALA A 89 -10.95 -18.51 17.82
N LEU A 90 -9.97 -19.09 17.12
CA LEU A 90 -10.16 -19.95 15.95
C LEU A 90 -9.53 -21.35 16.17
N PRO A 91 -9.97 -22.12 17.17
CA PRO A 91 -9.32 -23.39 17.53
C PRO A 91 -9.42 -24.47 16.44
N ARG A 92 -10.46 -24.40 15.60
CA ARG A 92 -10.79 -25.37 14.53
C ARG A 92 -10.82 -24.68 13.16
N ALA A 93 -9.78 -23.91 12.87
CA ALA A 93 -9.70 -23.10 11.67
C ALA A 93 -9.37 -23.92 10.42
N ARG A 94 -9.80 -23.40 9.27
CA ARG A 94 -9.16 -23.66 7.98
C ARG A 94 -8.15 -22.57 7.71
N VAL A 95 -6.90 -22.96 7.49
CA VAL A 95 -5.79 -22.04 7.30
C VAL A 95 -5.20 -22.13 5.90
N THR A 96 -4.79 -20.99 5.36
CA THR A 96 -4.16 -20.87 4.05
C THR A 96 -2.94 -19.99 4.19
N LEU A 97 -1.80 -20.42 3.66
CA LEU A 97 -0.58 -19.61 3.57
C LEU A 97 -0.20 -19.45 2.12
N THR A 98 -0.02 -18.20 1.70
CA THR A 98 0.45 -17.85 0.36
C THR A 98 1.71 -17.02 0.45
N VAL A 99 2.73 -17.40 -0.31
CA VAL A 99 3.91 -16.55 -0.55
C VAL A 99 3.53 -15.45 -1.53
N GLN A 100 4.02 -14.24 -1.29
CA GLN A 100 3.70 -13.06 -2.09
C GLN A 100 4.95 -12.26 -2.43
N ASP A 101 4.91 -11.52 -3.53
CA ASP A 101 5.85 -10.40 -3.75
C ASP A 101 5.73 -9.44 -2.55
N PRO A 102 6.84 -8.95 -1.97
CA PRO A 102 6.80 -8.02 -0.84
C PRO A 102 5.90 -6.80 -1.06
N ARG A 103 5.78 -6.31 -2.30
CA ARG A 103 4.92 -5.19 -2.67
C ARG A 103 3.44 -5.55 -2.55
N VAL A 104 3.06 -6.77 -2.90
CA VAL A 104 1.68 -7.27 -2.74
C VAL A 104 1.34 -7.38 -1.25
N ALA A 105 2.23 -7.99 -0.45
CA ALA A 105 2.05 -8.08 1.00
C ALA A 105 1.91 -6.69 1.65
N GLN A 106 2.73 -5.72 1.21
CA GLN A 106 2.63 -4.33 1.66
C GLN A 106 1.29 -3.69 1.30
N LEU A 107 0.80 -3.87 0.06
CA LEU A 107 -0.50 -3.35 -0.36
C LEU A 107 -1.63 -3.95 0.49
N VAL A 108 -1.63 -5.26 0.75
CA VAL A 108 -2.64 -5.89 1.62
C VAL A 108 -2.61 -5.29 3.02
N TRP A 109 -1.42 -5.13 3.60
CA TRP A 109 -1.27 -4.55 4.94
C TRP A 109 -1.77 -3.10 5.02
N SER A 110 -1.38 -2.26 4.05
CA SER A 110 -1.75 -0.85 4.02
C SER A 110 -3.23 -0.63 3.66
N SER A 111 -3.87 -1.58 2.97
CA SER A 111 -5.29 -1.52 2.61
C SER A 111 -6.23 -2.18 3.65
N ARG A 112 -5.71 -2.77 4.73
CA ARG A 112 -6.48 -3.64 5.65
C ARG A 112 -7.73 -3.02 6.29
N ALA A 113 -7.69 -1.72 6.57
CA ALA A 113 -8.79 -0.99 7.21
C ALA A 113 -9.53 -0.06 6.23
N ARG A 114 -9.19 -0.11 4.94
CA ARG A 114 -9.68 0.83 3.94
C ARG A 114 -10.98 0.31 3.32
N PRO A 115 -12.01 1.17 3.17
CA PRO A 115 -13.22 0.79 2.48
C PRO A 115 -12.95 0.61 0.99
N THR A 116 -13.66 -0.33 0.36
CA THR A 116 -13.67 -0.46 -1.09
C THR A 116 -14.56 0.60 -1.71
N GLN A 117 -14.10 1.25 -2.77
CA GLN A 117 -14.85 2.24 -3.55
C GLN A 117 -15.32 1.61 -4.87
N PRO A 118 -16.57 1.82 -5.32
CA PRO A 118 -17.03 1.33 -6.61
C PRO A 118 -16.26 2.01 -7.75
N LEU A 119 -15.81 1.21 -8.72
CA LEU A 119 -15.17 1.73 -9.91
C LEU A 119 -16.23 2.01 -10.98
N SER A 120 -16.25 3.23 -11.52
CA SER A 120 -17.23 3.65 -12.53
C SER A 120 -17.08 2.85 -13.83
N GLY A 121 -18.15 2.19 -14.27
CA GLY A 121 -18.19 1.39 -15.49
C GLY A 121 -17.97 -0.11 -15.25
N THR A 122 -17.85 -0.87 -16.34
CA THR A 122 -17.57 -2.32 -16.30
C THR A 122 -16.25 -2.62 -16.97
N TRP A 123 -15.54 -3.64 -16.48
CA TRP A 123 -14.26 -4.04 -17.06
C TRP A 123 -14.41 -4.43 -18.54
N PRO A 124 -13.49 -4.06 -19.47
CA PRO A 124 -12.19 -3.42 -19.25
C PRO A 124 -12.20 -1.89 -19.37
N THR A 125 -13.34 -1.22 -19.53
CA THR A 125 -13.40 0.24 -19.77
C THR A 125 -12.61 1.07 -18.74
N PRO A 126 -12.63 0.78 -17.43
CA PRO A 126 -11.86 1.53 -16.44
C PRO A 126 -10.35 1.31 -16.52
N GLN A 127 -9.85 0.28 -17.21
CA GLN A 127 -8.43 -0.09 -17.21
C GLN A 127 -7.55 1.06 -17.69
N ALA A 128 -7.93 1.72 -18.80
CA ALA A 128 -7.19 2.86 -19.32
C ALA A 128 -7.13 4.02 -18.31
N THR A 129 -8.18 4.20 -17.51
CA THR A 129 -8.21 5.19 -16.43
C THR A 129 -7.25 4.80 -15.31
N LEU A 130 -7.25 3.54 -14.87
CA LEU A 130 -6.31 3.06 -13.84
C LEU A 130 -4.84 3.21 -14.26
N VAL A 131 -4.53 2.91 -15.53
CA VAL A 131 -3.17 3.08 -16.09
C VAL A 131 -2.79 4.55 -16.14
N ARG A 132 -3.65 5.38 -16.75
CA ARG A 132 -3.40 6.83 -16.91
C ARG A 132 -3.26 7.53 -15.57
N ASP A 133 -4.11 7.19 -14.62
CA ASP A 133 -4.13 7.79 -13.29
C ASP A 133 -3.16 7.06 -12.34
N MET A 134 -2.19 6.30 -12.87
CA MET A 134 -1.15 5.58 -12.12
C MET A 134 -1.65 4.91 -10.83
N PHE A 135 -2.78 4.23 -10.93
CA PHE A 135 -3.47 3.66 -9.78
C PHE A 135 -2.54 2.74 -8.97
N THR A 136 -2.59 2.90 -7.64
CA THR A 136 -1.87 2.06 -6.69
C THR A 136 -2.87 1.57 -5.66
N GLY A 137 -3.05 0.26 -5.56
CA GLY A 137 -4.06 -0.35 -4.71
C GLY A 137 -4.52 -1.70 -5.22
N ILE A 138 -5.67 -2.13 -4.72
CA ILE A 138 -6.25 -3.45 -4.99
C ILE A 138 -7.55 -3.24 -5.76
N LEU A 139 -7.66 -3.86 -6.94
CA LEU A 139 -8.88 -3.93 -7.72
C LEU A 139 -9.55 -5.28 -7.46
N VAL A 140 -10.76 -5.26 -6.90
CA VAL A 140 -11.54 -6.43 -6.54
C VAL A 140 -12.70 -6.59 -7.51
N GLY A 141 -12.82 -7.76 -8.12
CA GLY A 141 -13.91 -8.11 -9.04
C GLY A 141 -14.29 -9.58 -8.96
N ALA A 142 -15.58 -9.88 -8.81
CA ALA A 142 -16.14 -11.25 -8.83
C ALA A 142 -15.37 -12.30 -8.00
N GLY A 143 -14.86 -11.93 -6.82
CA GLY A 143 -14.12 -12.82 -5.92
C GLY A 143 -12.62 -12.93 -6.18
N HIS A 144 -12.09 -12.20 -7.17
CA HIS A 144 -10.65 -12.11 -7.45
C HIS A 144 -10.11 -10.71 -7.12
N GLY A 145 -8.82 -10.65 -6.81
CA GLY A 145 -8.07 -9.42 -6.60
C GLY A 145 -6.96 -9.29 -7.64
N SER A 146 -6.85 -8.10 -8.21
CA SER A 146 -5.66 -7.66 -8.96
C SER A 146 -4.98 -6.53 -8.21
N TYR A 147 -3.65 -6.57 -8.20
CA TYR A 147 -2.81 -5.69 -7.42
C TYR A 147 -2.08 -4.76 -8.36
N TRP A 148 -2.16 -3.47 -8.09
CA TRP A 148 -1.68 -2.43 -8.98
C TRP A 148 -0.72 -1.49 -8.24
N GLU A 149 0.34 -1.10 -8.92
CA GLU A 149 1.30 -0.11 -8.47
C GLU A 149 1.67 0.78 -9.66
N GLY A 150 1.51 2.10 -9.51
CA GLY A 150 1.81 3.06 -10.58
C GLY A 150 1.08 2.80 -11.90
N GLY A 151 -0.15 2.29 -11.85
CA GLY A 151 -0.94 1.95 -13.04
C GLY A 151 -0.52 0.64 -13.72
N GLN A 152 0.42 -0.12 -13.14
CA GLN A 152 0.84 -1.42 -13.63
C GLN A 152 0.28 -2.54 -12.77
N LEU A 153 -0.13 -3.64 -13.40
CA LEU A 153 -0.52 -4.87 -12.72
C LEU A 153 0.76 -5.56 -12.19
N ILE A 154 0.85 -5.72 -10.87
CA ILE A 154 1.99 -6.39 -10.22
C ILE A 154 1.68 -7.84 -9.80
N ALA A 155 0.40 -8.18 -9.54
CA ALA A 155 -0.02 -9.54 -9.21
C ALA A 155 -1.54 -9.76 -9.35
N GLY A 156 -1.95 -11.02 -9.30
CA GLY A 156 -3.35 -11.43 -9.40
C GLY A 156 -3.88 -11.45 -10.83
N THR A 157 -5.20 -11.56 -10.96
CA THR A 157 -5.87 -11.65 -12.26
C THR A 157 -6.79 -10.48 -12.47
N VAL A 158 -6.74 -9.89 -13.66
CA VAL A 158 -7.70 -8.84 -14.02
C VAL A 158 -9.11 -9.41 -14.11
N PRO A 159 -10.15 -8.62 -13.81
CA PRO A 159 -11.53 -9.05 -13.90
C PRO A 159 -11.90 -9.54 -15.31
N LYS A 160 -12.94 -10.37 -15.42
CA LYS A 160 -13.52 -10.75 -16.72
C LYS A 160 -14.24 -9.55 -17.34
N ALA A 161 -14.33 -9.52 -18.67
CA ALA A 161 -15.10 -8.49 -19.38
C ALA A 161 -16.56 -8.47 -18.88
N GLY A 162 -17.11 -7.26 -18.69
CA GLY A 162 -18.43 -7.02 -18.13
C GLY A 162 -18.50 -7.00 -16.60
N ALA A 163 -17.42 -7.36 -15.89
CA ALA A 163 -17.43 -7.38 -14.42
C ALA A 163 -17.52 -5.98 -13.82
N GLN A 164 -18.35 -5.83 -12.78
CA GLN A 164 -18.29 -4.70 -11.88
C GLN A 164 -17.12 -4.86 -10.92
N CYS A 165 -16.42 -3.76 -10.66
CA CYS A 165 -15.21 -3.77 -9.86
C CYS A 165 -15.29 -2.74 -8.74
N THR A 166 -14.57 -3.01 -7.66
CA THR A 166 -14.31 -2.04 -6.60
C THR A 166 -12.80 -1.88 -6.44
N THR A 167 -12.35 -0.73 -5.99
CA THR A 167 -10.95 -0.44 -5.70
C THR A 167 -10.75 -0.23 -4.21
N CYS A 168 -9.59 -0.61 -3.70
CA CYS A 168 -9.16 -0.32 -2.34
C CYS A 168 -7.77 0.32 -2.41
N SER A 169 -7.72 1.63 -2.20
CA SER A 169 -6.47 2.40 -2.15
C SER A 169 -5.93 2.37 -0.71
N PRO A 170 -4.62 2.15 -0.51
CA PRO A 170 -4.03 2.17 0.83
C PRO A 170 -3.96 3.58 1.43
N TYR A 171 -4.01 4.60 0.58
CA TYR A 171 -3.82 6.00 0.95
C TYR A 171 -5.15 6.66 1.33
N GLU A 172 -5.11 7.57 2.30
CA GLU A 172 -6.26 8.41 2.65
C GLU A 172 -6.68 9.32 1.50
N ASP A 173 -7.99 9.58 1.45
CA ASP A 173 -8.58 10.61 0.60
C ASP A 173 -8.22 11.99 1.16
N VAL A 174 -6.94 12.35 1.05
CA VAL A 174 -6.43 13.70 1.28
C VAL A 174 -6.60 14.49 -0.01
N SER A 175 -7.03 15.76 0.09
CA SER A 175 -7.17 16.60 -1.10
C SER A 175 -5.81 16.82 -1.77
N ALA A 176 -5.80 17.07 -3.08
CA ALA A 176 -4.57 17.34 -3.82
C ALA A 176 -3.80 18.52 -3.22
N GLU A 177 -4.53 19.56 -2.83
CA GLU A 177 -3.99 20.78 -2.23
C GLU A 177 -3.39 20.51 -0.85
N GLN A 178 -4.07 19.72 0.00
CA GLN A 178 -3.56 19.33 1.31
C GLN A 178 -2.27 18.52 1.18
N LEU A 179 -2.24 17.54 0.27
CA LEU A 179 -1.06 16.73 0.04
C LEU A 179 0.10 17.55 -0.53
N ALA A 180 -0.17 18.46 -1.47
CA ALA A 180 0.82 19.39 -2.01
C ALA A 180 1.42 20.28 -0.91
N ALA A 181 0.57 20.89 -0.07
CA ALA A 181 1.01 21.72 1.05
C ALA A 181 1.84 20.92 2.08
N PHE A 182 1.47 19.67 2.34
CA PHE A 182 2.25 18.77 3.17
C PHE A 182 3.64 18.51 2.59
N TRP A 183 3.75 18.18 1.30
CA TRP A 183 5.04 17.97 0.63
C TRP A 183 5.92 19.21 0.66
N GLN A 184 5.33 20.40 0.50
CA GLN A 184 6.05 21.66 0.64
C GLN A 184 6.64 21.84 2.05
N ALA A 185 5.84 21.58 3.09
CA ALA A 185 6.30 21.67 4.47
C ALA A 185 7.40 20.64 4.78
N LEU A 186 7.25 19.41 4.28
CA LEU A 186 8.22 18.33 4.45
C LEU A 186 9.56 18.67 3.79
N LEU A 187 9.57 19.04 2.50
CA LEU A 187 10.82 19.34 1.81
C LEU A 187 11.49 20.61 2.35
N ALA A 188 10.72 21.58 2.86
CA ALA A 188 11.28 22.71 3.58
C ALA A 188 11.97 22.28 4.88
N ALA A 189 11.36 21.37 5.65
CA ALA A 189 11.97 20.84 6.86
C ALA A 189 13.25 20.03 6.58
N VAL A 190 13.23 19.19 5.55
CA VAL A 190 14.42 18.43 5.11
C VAL A 190 15.51 19.38 4.62
N SER A 191 15.18 20.41 3.85
CA SER A 191 16.14 21.38 3.32
C SER A 191 16.81 22.24 4.41
N ARG A 192 16.14 22.43 5.56
CA ARG A 192 16.76 23.07 6.73
C ARG A 192 17.80 22.20 7.41
N ALA A 193 17.68 20.88 7.31
CA ALA A 193 18.58 19.93 7.95
C ALA A 193 19.71 19.43 7.04
N ALA A 194 19.50 19.45 5.72
CA ALA A 194 20.46 18.95 4.73
C ALA A 194 20.40 19.76 3.43
N PRO A 195 21.52 19.86 2.66
CA PRO A 195 21.58 20.60 1.40
C PRO A 195 20.86 19.85 0.26
N LEU A 196 19.53 19.80 0.33
CA LEU A 196 18.69 18.92 -0.49
C LEU A 196 18.71 19.26 -1.99
N GLU A 197 18.82 20.54 -2.36
CA GLU A 197 18.57 20.99 -3.74
C GLU A 197 19.45 20.34 -4.82
N ASN A 198 20.75 20.23 -4.56
CA ASN A 198 21.66 19.67 -5.56
C ASN A 198 21.38 18.18 -5.76
N ALA A 199 21.19 17.44 -4.66
CA ALA A 199 20.79 16.03 -4.71
C ALA A 199 19.42 15.86 -5.38
N TRP A 200 18.47 16.75 -5.10
CA TRP A 200 17.13 16.75 -5.71
C TRP A 200 17.21 16.91 -7.23
N ARG A 201 17.91 17.93 -7.73
CA ARG A 201 18.06 18.18 -9.18
C ARG A 201 18.66 16.97 -9.91
N GLU A 202 19.73 16.40 -9.37
CA GLU A 202 20.38 15.21 -9.96
C GLU A 202 19.45 13.99 -9.95
N VAL A 203 18.69 13.79 -8.87
CA VAL A 203 17.75 12.69 -8.75
C VAL A 203 16.57 12.84 -9.70
N CYS A 204 15.96 14.03 -9.80
CA CYS A 204 14.88 14.31 -10.74
C CYS A 204 15.30 14.04 -12.19
N ALA A 205 16.48 14.51 -12.60
CA ALA A 205 17.02 14.26 -13.94
C ALA A 205 17.21 12.76 -14.25
N ARG A 206 17.48 11.93 -13.24
CA ARG A 206 17.57 10.48 -13.41
C ARG A 206 16.20 9.80 -13.45
N LEU A 207 15.25 10.32 -12.68
CA LEU A 207 13.92 9.73 -12.51
C LEU A 207 12.90 10.19 -13.56
N CYS A 208 13.20 11.23 -14.34
CA CYS A 208 12.24 11.81 -15.30
C CYS A 208 11.80 10.84 -16.42
N SER A 209 12.61 9.82 -16.73
CA SER A 209 12.23 8.76 -17.68
C SER A 209 11.08 7.87 -17.15
N THR A 210 10.91 7.82 -15.83
CA THR A 210 9.84 7.07 -15.15
C THR A 210 8.70 8.00 -14.74
N TYR A 211 9.04 9.20 -14.24
CA TYR A 211 8.09 10.20 -13.76
C TYR A 211 8.24 11.48 -14.56
N VAL A 212 7.41 11.65 -15.60
CA VAL A 212 7.50 12.79 -16.54
C VAL A 212 7.41 14.13 -15.81
N CYS A 213 6.61 14.24 -14.75
CA CYS A 213 6.50 15.46 -13.94
C CYS A 213 7.81 15.91 -13.25
N LEU A 214 8.83 15.04 -13.17
CA LEU A 214 10.16 15.38 -12.67
C LEU A 214 11.10 15.87 -13.78
N ASP A 215 10.63 16.04 -15.01
CA ASP A 215 11.42 16.58 -16.11
C ASP A 215 11.94 17.99 -15.75
N PRO A 216 13.27 18.19 -15.69
CA PRO A 216 13.88 19.49 -15.40
C PRO A 216 13.46 20.60 -16.35
N PHE A 217 13.05 20.27 -17.58
CA PHE A 217 12.63 21.25 -18.59
C PHE A 217 11.16 21.62 -18.49
N ALA A 218 10.29 20.70 -18.05
CA ALA A 218 8.86 20.94 -17.88
C ALA A 218 8.57 21.86 -16.67
N GLN A 219 9.44 21.84 -15.65
CA GLN A 219 9.32 22.66 -14.43
C GLN A 219 8.02 22.45 -13.64
N GLU A 220 7.36 21.30 -13.81
CA GLU A 220 6.13 20.98 -13.08
C GLU A 220 6.41 20.69 -11.59
N VAL A 221 7.59 20.14 -11.28
CA VAL A 221 8.07 19.89 -9.91
C VAL A 221 9.45 20.51 -9.71
N VAL A 222 9.53 21.59 -8.92
CA VAL A 222 10.76 22.36 -8.74
C VAL A 222 11.04 22.62 -7.28
N LEU A 223 12.27 22.34 -6.81
CA LEU A 223 12.74 22.70 -5.47
C LEU A 223 13.76 23.85 -5.56
N ARG A 224 13.44 25.02 -4.97
CA ARG A 224 14.31 26.21 -4.93
C ARG A 224 14.19 26.95 -3.61
N GLY A 225 15.30 27.39 -3.03
CA GLY A 225 15.38 27.94 -1.68
C GLY A 225 14.84 26.99 -0.60
N GLY A 226 14.84 25.68 -0.82
CA GLY A 226 14.14 24.72 0.03
C GLY A 226 12.61 24.77 -0.05
N HIS A 227 12.04 25.52 -1.00
CA HIS A 227 10.61 25.57 -1.27
C HIS A 227 10.27 24.72 -2.48
N LEU A 228 9.30 23.81 -2.31
CA LEU A 228 8.75 23.01 -3.39
C LEU A 228 7.68 23.80 -4.13
N HIS A 229 7.81 23.89 -5.44
CA HIS A 229 6.77 24.35 -6.35
C HIS A 229 6.22 23.13 -7.09
N LEU A 230 4.89 23.03 -7.11
CA LEU A 230 4.14 22.02 -7.86
C LEU A 230 3.20 22.77 -8.79
N ASP A 231 3.21 22.39 -10.07
CA ASP A 231 2.22 22.89 -11.01
C ASP A 231 0.81 22.49 -10.54
N PRO A 232 -0.15 23.43 -10.44
CA PRO A 232 -1.50 23.15 -9.97
C PRO A 232 -2.29 22.14 -10.82
N SER A 233 -1.87 21.89 -12.05
CA SER A 233 -2.48 20.92 -12.96
C SER A 233 -2.03 19.48 -12.70
N LEU A 234 -0.94 19.27 -11.95
CA LEU A 234 -0.46 17.94 -11.60
C LEU A 234 -1.47 17.21 -10.73
N LYS A 235 -1.81 16.00 -11.13
CA LYS A 235 -2.67 15.15 -10.33
C LYS A 235 -1.88 14.49 -9.21
N VAL A 236 -2.57 14.19 -8.10
CA VAL A 236 -1.99 13.48 -6.93
C VAL A 236 -1.27 12.21 -7.36
N GLN A 237 -1.85 11.48 -8.30
CA GLN A 237 -1.29 10.21 -8.73
C GLN A 237 0.03 10.38 -9.50
N GLU A 238 0.27 11.55 -10.11
CA GLU A 238 1.50 11.88 -10.83
C GLU A 238 2.59 12.33 -9.85
N PHE A 239 2.31 13.36 -9.05
CA PHE A 239 3.36 13.95 -8.22
C PHE A 239 3.67 13.11 -6.97
N ARG A 240 2.71 12.40 -6.38
CA ARG A 240 2.96 11.65 -5.12
C ARG A 240 4.05 10.60 -5.27
N PRO A 241 3.94 9.59 -6.17
CA PRO A 241 4.98 8.57 -6.30
C PRO A 241 6.31 9.18 -6.78
N ALA A 242 6.26 10.23 -7.61
CA ALA A 242 7.43 10.95 -8.08
C ALA A 242 8.19 11.64 -6.93
N LEU A 243 7.50 12.41 -6.08
CA LEU A 243 8.07 13.09 -4.92
C LEU A 243 8.61 12.10 -3.89
N LEU A 244 7.89 11.00 -3.65
CA LEU A 244 8.33 9.94 -2.75
C LEU A 244 9.63 9.29 -3.24
N ALA A 245 9.69 8.93 -4.52
CA ALA A 245 10.90 8.36 -5.14
C ALA A 245 12.06 9.36 -5.12
N ALA A 246 11.79 10.62 -5.45
CA ALA A 246 12.80 11.68 -5.45
C ALA A 246 13.36 11.95 -4.04
N LEU A 247 12.49 12.08 -3.02
CA LEU A 247 12.91 12.26 -1.64
C LEU A 247 13.77 11.10 -1.15
N ARG A 248 13.31 9.86 -1.35
CA ARG A 248 14.04 8.65 -0.95
C ARG A 248 15.44 8.61 -1.56
N ALA A 249 15.54 8.83 -2.87
CA ALA A 249 16.81 8.79 -3.57
C ALA A 249 17.73 9.95 -3.18
N ALA A 250 17.18 11.14 -2.91
CA ALA A 250 17.95 12.29 -2.45
C ALA A 250 18.50 12.07 -1.02
N LEU A 251 17.67 11.58 -0.09
CA LEU A 251 18.09 11.23 1.26
C LEU A 251 19.17 10.15 1.27
N ALA A 252 18.99 9.09 0.47
CA ALA A 252 19.99 8.03 0.33
C ALA A 252 21.33 8.57 -0.20
N ARG A 253 21.29 9.48 -1.18
CA ARG A 253 22.49 10.13 -1.71
C ARG A 253 23.20 11.02 -0.70
N LEU A 254 22.44 11.68 0.17
CA LEU A 254 22.96 12.53 1.23
C LEU A 254 23.39 11.74 2.49
N GLY A 255 23.09 10.44 2.55
CA GLY A 255 23.35 9.64 3.75
C GLY A 255 22.48 10.03 4.95
N VAL A 256 21.34 10.70 4.72
CA VAL A 256 20.44 11.18 5.76
C VAL A 256 19.27 10.20 5.89
N ARG A 257 18.91 9.83 7.13
CA ARG A 257 17.70 9.06 7.39
C ARG A 257 16.54 9.99 7.69
N LEU A 258 15.37 9.73 7.11
CA LEU A 258 14.15 10.50 7.40
C LEU A 258 13.77 10.38 8.89
N GLY A 259 14.09 9.23 9.50
CA GLY A 259 13.99 8.91 10.92
C GLY A 259 14.62 9.95 11.85
N ASP A 260 15.78 10.48 11.47
CA ASP A 260 16.65 11.32 12.32
C ASP A 260 16.29 12.81 12.23
N LEU A 261 15.35 13.18 11.35
CA LEU A 261 14.94 14.57 11.14
C LEU A 261 13.83 14.98 12.13
N PRO A 262 13.79 16.27 12.55
CA PRO A 262 12.79 16.78 13.50
C PRO A 262 11.42 16.98 12.81
N LEU A 263 10.74 15.87 12.51
CA LEU A 263 9.49 15.82 11.74
C LEU A 263 8.29 15.37 12.57
N LEU A 264 8.37 15.40 13.90
CA LEU A 264 7.34 14.84 14.79
C LEU A 264 5.94 15.39 14.48
N GLU A 265 5.82 16.70 14.29
CA GLU A 265 4.55 17.36 13.97
C GLU A 265 4.00 16.95 12.59
N LEU A 266 4.87 16.71 11.61
CA LEU A 266 4.48 16.27 10.27
C LEU A 266 4.09 14.79 10.26
N ARG A 267 4.76 13.96 11.06
CA ARG A 267 4.45 12.53 11.21
C ARG A 267 3.08 12.26 11.80
N ALA A 268 2.59 13.17 12.64
CA ALA A 268 1.27 13.04 13.26
C ALA A 268 0.11 13.38 12.30
N ARG A 269 0.40 13.90 11.11
CA ARG A 269 -0.63 14.34 10.16
C ARG A 269 -1.09 13.20 9.24
N PRO A 270 -2.38 13.15 8.84
CA PRO A 270 -2.89 12.13 7.93
C PRO A 270 -2.16 12.09 6.58
N GLU A 271 -1.67 13.25 6.13
CA GLU A 271 -0.90 13.39 4.89
C GLU A 271 0.41 12.59 4.91
N TRP A 272 0.97 12.27 6.09
CA TRP A 272 2.15 11.40 6.20
C TRP A 272 1.89 10.00 5.62
N ALA A 273 0.76 9.40 6.01
CA ALA A 273 0.31 8.13 5.47
C ALA A 273 -0.10 8.26 4.00
N ALA A 274 -0.83 9.33 3.65
CA ALA A 274 -1.25 9.58 2.27
C ALA A 274 -0.08 9.80 1.30
N ALA A 275 1.05 10.34 1.78
CA ALA A 275 2.30 10.51 1.04
C ALA A 275 3.10 9.20 0.91
N GLY A 276 2.76 8.15 1.68
CA GLY A 276 3.47 6.86 1.67
C GLY A 276 4.77 6.84 2.45
N LEU A 277 4.92 7.72 3.46
CA LEU A 277 6.17 7.90 4.22
C LEU A 277 6.32 6.96 5.42
N GLU A 278 5.34 6.10 5.71
CA GLU A 278 5.34 5.19 6.88
C GLU A 278 6.50 4.18 6.88
N ASN A 279 7.10 3.94 5.71
CA ASN A 279 8.14 2.92 5.52
C ASN A 279 9.51 3.52 5.12
N LEU A 280 9.74 4.82 5.31
CA LEU A 280 10.96 5.53 4.93
C LEU A 280 11.90 5.86 6.10
#